data_AF-A0A2R7MNC6-F1
#
_entry.id   AF-A0A2R7MNC6-F1
#
_cell.length_a   1.000
_cell.length_b   1.000
_cell.length_c   1.000
_cell.angle_alpha   90.00
_cell.angle_beta   90.00
_cell.angle_gamma   90.00
#
_symmetry.space_group_name_H-M   'P 1'
#
loop_
_entity.id
_entity.type
_entity.pdbx_description
1 polymer ?
#
loop_
_entity_poly.entity_id
_entity_poly.type
_entity_poly.pdbx_seq_one_letter_code
_entity_poly.pdbx_strand_id
1 'polypeptide(L)'
;MLIGFSFQLQGQGLNFKPINIKSPESYSYERMGNIPVNMNRGTIDLNIPLLDISIDGFSSSISLDYDSSGFIPTKKSGFAGLNWFY
;
A
#
# COMPACT_ATOMS: atom_id res chain seq x y z
N MET A 1 61.76 19.33 10.92
CA MET A 1 60.67 19.00 9.97
C MET A 1 59.37 19.09 10.76
N LEU A 2 58.60 20.16 10.56
CA LEU A 2 57.37 20.41 11.31
C LEU A 2 56.21 19.75 10.54
N ILE A 3 55.69 18.64 11.05
CA ILE A 3 54.50 17.98 10.48
C ILE A 3 53.27 18.68 11.06
N GLY A 4 52.65 19.54 10.25
CA GLY A 4 51.42 20.23 10.61
C GLY A 4 50.26 19.23 10.73
N PHE A 5 49.56 19.25 11.85
CA PHE A 5 48.33 18.52 12.07
C PHE A 5 47.15 19.47 11.77
N SER A 6 46.24 19.07 10.88
CA SER A 6 44.98 19.79 10.65
C SER A 6 43.83 19.05 11.33
N PHE A 7 42.95 19.80 11.98
CA PHE A 7 41.71 19.29 12.57
C PHE A 7 40.52 19.84 11.79
N GLN A 8 39.58 18.98 11.39
CA GLN A 8 38.31 19.39 10.78
C GLN A 8 37.19 19.21 11.80
N LEU A 9 36.49 20.31 12.11
CA LEU A 9 35.25 20.28 12.88
C LEU A 9 34.08 20.09 11.91
N GLN A 10 33.35 19.00 12.06
CA GLN A 10 32.07 18.80 11.37
C GLN A 10 30.93 18.97 12.38
N GLY A 11 30.06 19.96 12.14
CA GLY A 11 28.84 20.16 12.93
C GLY A 11 27.73 19.22 12.47
N GLN A 12 27.05 18.56 13.40
CA GLN A 12 25.87 17.76 13.09
C GLN A 12 24.69 18.69 12.81
N GLY A 13 24.24 18.76 11.56
CA GLY A 13 23.00 19.43 11.18
C GLY A 13 21.80 18.62 11.68
N LEU A 14 20.83 19.28 12.31
CA LEU A 14 19.59 18.64 12.74
C LEU A 14 18.80 18.21 11.49
N ASN A 15 18.67 16.89 11.28
CA ASN A 15 17.87 16.34 10.18
C ASN A 15 16.38 16.39 10.56
N PHE A 16 15.78 17.57 10.44
CA PHE A 16 14.34 17.71 10.56
C PHE A 16 13.71 17.14 9.28
N LYS A 17 13.07 15.98 9.39
CA LYS A 17 12.23 15.43 8.33
C LYS A 17 10.85 16.10 8.44
N PRO A 18 10.48 17.07 7.59
CA PRO A 18 9.18 17.69 7.66
C PRO A 18 8.09 16.64 7.42
N ILE A 19 7.07 16.62 8.28
CA ILE A 19 5.90 15.77 8.11
C ILE A 19 5.05 16.40 7.00
N ASN A 20 5.10 15.84 5.80
CA ASN A 20 4.31 16.32 4.67
C ASN A 20 2.92 15.68 4.71
N ILE A 21 1.97 16.35 5.37
CA ILE A 21 0.56 15.96 5.37
C ILE A 21 -0.06 16.50 4.08
N LYS A 22 -0.43 15.59 3.18
CA LYS A 22 -1.09 15.94 1.92
C LYS A 22 -2.53 16.41 2.19
N SER A 23 -3.02 17.32 1.35
CA SER A 23 -4.44 17.68 1.38
C SER A 23 -5.30 16.46 1.00
N PRO A 24 -6.57 16.40 1.46
CA PRO A 24 -7.49 15.32 1.09
C PRO A 24 -7.60 15.14 -0.44
N GLU A 25 -7.67 16.26 -1.16
CA GLU A 25 -7.69 16.26 -2.63
C GLU A 25 -6.43 15.62 -3.21
N SER A 26 -5.23 16.05 -2.78
CA SER A 26 -3.97 15.49 -3.28
C SER A 26 -3.83 13.99 -2.98
N TYR A 27 -4.33 13.54 -1.83
CA TYR A 27 -4.32 12.13 -1.45
C TYR A 27 -5.31 11.31 -2.30
N SER A 28 -6.46 11.87 -2.68
CA SER A 28 -7.42 11.19 -3.55
C SER A 28 -6.84 10.88 -4.94
N TYR A 29 -6.12 11.83 -5.53
CA TYR A 29 -5.42 11.62 -6.81
C TYR A 29 -4.33 10.55 -6.70
N GLU A 30 -3.55 10.58 -5.63
CA GLU A 30 -2.53 9.57 -5.36
C GLU A 30 -3.13 8.17 -5.19
N ARG A 31 -4.25 8.07 -4.46
CA ARG A 31 -4.99 6.80 -4.29
C ARG A 31 -5.44 6.26 -5.63
N MET A 32 -5.99 7.10 -6.52
CA MET A 32 -6.43 6.67 -7.85
C MET A 32 -5.27 6.17 -8.72
N GLY A 33 -4.10 6.83 -8.65
CA GLY A 33 -2.91 6.42 -9.41
C GLY A 33 -2.23 5.15 -8.89
N ASN A 34 -2.41 4.83 -7.60
CA ASN A 34 -1.79 3.67 -6.94
C ASN A 34 -2.74 2.45 -6.82
N ILE A 35 -3.84 2.41 -7.58
CA ILE A 35 -4.66 1.20 -7.62
C ILE A 35 -3.84 0.11 -8.31
N PRO A 36 -3.52 -1.00 -7.64
CA PRO A 36 -2.77 -2.10 -8.24
C PRO A 36 -3.50 -2.68 -9.45
N VAL A 37 -2.74 -2.90 -10.52
CA VAL A 37 -3.23 -3.50 -11.78
C VAL A 37 -2.34 -4.67 -12.11
N ASN A 38 -2.97 -5.80 -12.42
CA ASN A 38 -2.27 -6.94 -12.97
C ASN A 38 -1.90 -6.65 -14.43
N MET A 39 -0.63 -6.27 -14.66
CA MET A 39 -0.13 -5.86 -15.98
C MET A 39 -0.21 -6.97 -17.04
N ASN A 40 -0.30 -8.24 -16.64
CA ASN A 40 -0.42 -9.36 -17.58
C ASN A 40 -1.86 -9.55 -18.08
N ARG A 41 -2.85 -9.22 -17.24
CA ARG A 41 -4.28 -9.39 -17.55
C ARG A 41 -5.00 -8.08 -17.88
N GLY A 42 -4.38 -6.93 -17.57
CA GLY A 42 -5.00 -5.62 -17.68
C GLY A 42 -6.17 -5.41 -16.72
N THR A 43 -6.26 -6.22 -15.67
CA THR A 43 -7.34 -6.19 -14.67
C THR A 43 -6.86 -5.54 -13.38
N ILE A 44 -7.79 -4.91 -12.64
CA ILE A 44 -7.51 -4.40 -11.30
C ILE A 44 -7.14 -5.57 -10.39
N ASP A 45 -6.15 -5.38 -9.52
CA ASP A 45 -5.64 -6.37 -8.57
C ASP A 45 -5.87 -5.89 -7.13
N LEU A 46 -7.13 -5.74 -6.74
CA LEU A 46 -7.52 -5.12 -5.47
C LEU A 46 -7.74 -6.18 -4.39
N ASN A 47 -6.88 -6.18 -3.39
CA ASN A 47 -6.99 -6.95 -2.14
C ASN A 47 -7.16 -5.98 -0.96
N ILE A 48 -8.21 -6.20 -0.16
CA ILE A 48 -8.50 -5.41 1.05
C ILE A 48 -8.43 -6.35 2.25
N PRO A 49 -7.39 -6.28 3.09
CA PRO A 49 -7.34 -7.06 4.33
C PRO A 49 -8.41 -6.55 5.30
N LEU A 50 -9.26 -7.45 5.81
CA LEU A 50 -10.34 -7.12 6.75
C LEU A 50 -9.96 -7.47 8.18
N LEU A 51 -9.37 -8.64 8.38
CA LEU A 51 -9.04 -9.15 9.70
C LEU A 51 -7.84 -10.09 9.61
N ASP A 52 -6.82 -9.80 10.41
CA ASP A 52 -5.71 -10.71 10.65
C ASP A 52 -5.76 -11.17 12.10
N ILE A 53 -5.98 -12.48 12.31
CA ILE A 53 -5.89 -13.10 13.63
C ILE A 53 -4.64 -13.95 13.72
N SER A 54 -3.87 -13.75 14.79
CA SER A 54 -2.71 -14.55 15.13
C SER A 54 -2.74 -14.85 16.63
N ILE A 55 -3.07 -16.09 16.99
CA ILE A 55 -3.19 -16.54 18.38
C ILE A 55 -2.56 -17.92 18.50
N ASP A 56 -1.57 -18.06 19.39
CA ASP A 56 -0.96 -19.32 19.82
C ASP A 56 -0.61 -20.29 18.66
N GLY A 57 0.09 -19.79 17.65
CA GLY A 57 0.52 -20.57 16.49
C GLY A 57 -0.54 -20.75 15.39
N PHE A 58 -1.77 -20.30 15.60
CA PHE A 58 -2.80 -20.21 14.56
C PHE A 58 -2.82 -18.81 13.94
N SER A 59 -2.59 -18.73 12.62
CA SER A 59 -2.74 -17.51 11.83
C SER A 59 -3.82 -17.68 10.78
N SER A 60 -4.79 -16.77 10.76
CA SER A 60 -5.78 -16.69 9.69
C SER A 60 -5.97 -15.23 9.30
N SER A 61 -5.92 -14.96 8.01
CA SER A 61 -6.23 -13.65 7.43
C SER A 61 -7.52 -13.77 6.61
N ILE A 62 -8.43 -12.82 6.81
CA ILE A 62 -9.62 -12.65 5.98
C ILE A 62 -9.38 -11.41 5.14
N SER A 63 -9.33 -11.59 3.82
CA SER A 63 -9.25 -10.51 2.85
C SER A 63 -10.52 -10.44 2.02
N LEU A 64 -10.72 -9.30 1.36
CA LEU A 64 -11.76 -9.10 0.38
C LEU A 64 -11.09 -8.71 -0.94
N ASP A 65 -11.31 -9.53 -1.95
CA ASP A 65 -10.69 -9.41 -3.25
C ASP A 65 -11.74 -9.07 -4.31
N TYR A 66 -11.34 -8.31 -5.32
CA TYR A 66 -12.21 -7.86 -6.39
C TYR A 66 -11.75 -8.33 -7.79
N ASP A 67 -12.69 -8.90 -8.54
CA ASP A 67 -12.49 -9.32 -9.93
C ASP A 67 -13.01 -8.27 -10.91
N SER A 68 -12.11 -7.61 -11.64
CA SER A 68 -12.50 -6.61 -12.63
C SER A 68 -12.90 -7.19 -14.00
N SER A 69 -13.23 -8.48 -14.12
CA SER A 69 -13.66 -9.14 -15.36
C SER A 69 -14.92 -8.54 -16.01
N GLY A 70 -15.58 -7.57 -15.37
CA GLY A 70 -16.82 -6.97 -15.83
C GLY A 70 -18.05 -7.80 -15.45
N PHE A 71 -19.17 -7.53 -16.14
CA PHE A 71 -20.44 -8.19 -15.88
C PHE A 71 -20.57 -9.49 -16.69
N ILE A 72 -20.74 -10.61 -16.01
CA ILE A 72 -20.99 -11.93 -16.60
C ILE A 72 -22.40 -12.36 -16.18
N PRO A 73 -23.39 -12.46 -17.10
CA PRO A 73 -24.80 -12.71 -16.74
C PRO A 73 -25.04 -13.99 -15.93
N THR A 74 -24.18 -14.99 -16.11
CA THR A 74 -24.26 -16.29 -15.43
C THR A 74 -23.57 -16.29 -14.06
N LYS A 75 -22.82 -15.24 -13.72
CA LYS A 75 -22.09 -15.13 -12.44
C LYS A 75 -23.06 -14.72 -11.35
N LYS A 76 -23.17 -15.56 -10.32
CA LYS A 76 -23.99 -15.26 -9.14
C LYS A 76 -23.27 -14.27 -8.24
N SER A 77 -24.02 -13.31 -7.69
CA SER A 77 -23.52 -12.40 -6.66
C SER A 77 -23.27 -13.15 -5.36
N GLY A 78 -22.14 -12.89 -4.71
CA GLY A 78 -21.84 -13.37 -3.37
C GLY A 78 -22.38 -12.43 -2.30
N PHE A 79 -22.03 -12.71 -1.04
CA PHE A 79 -22.42 -11.90 0.12
C PHE A 79 -21.89 -10.46 0.06
N ALA A 80 -20.65 -10.27 -0.41
CA ALA A 80 -20.04 -8.96 -0.59
C ALA A 80 -20.43 -8.28 -1.93
N GLY A 81 -21.26 -8.92 -2.74
CA GLY A 81 -21.70 -8.42 -4.04
C GLY A 81 -21.15 -9.22 -5.23
N LEU A 82 -21.46 -8.75 -6.43
CA LEU A 82 -20.95 -9.34 -7.67
C LEU A 82 -19.45 -9.01 -7.79
N ASN A 83 -18.65 -10.00 -8.22
CA ASN A 83 -17.20 -9.89 -8.41
C ASN A 83 -16.35 -9.73 -7.14
N TRP A 84 -16.96 -9.77 -5.96
CA TRP A 84 -16.24 -9.77 -4.68
C TRP A 84 -16.10 -11.19 -4.13
N PHE A 85 -14.91 -11.54 -3.64
CA PHE A 85 -14.60 -12.82 -3.01
C PHE A 85 -13.76 -12.63 -1.75
N TYR A 86 -13.86 -13.57 -0.79
CA TYR A 86 -13.25 -13.51 0.54
C TYR A 86 -12.61 -14.85 0.91
#